data_AF-A0YM50-F1
#
_entry.id   AF-A0YM50-F1
#
_cell.length_a   1.000
_cell.length_b   1.000
_cell.length_c   1.000
_cell.angle_alpha   90.00
_cell.angle_beta   90.00
_cell.angle_gamma   90.00
#
_symmetry.space_group_name_H-M   'P 1'
#
loop_
_entity.id
_entity.type
_entity.pdbx_description
1 polymer ?
#
loop_
_entity_poly.entity_id
_entity_poly.type
_entity_poly.pdbx_seq_one_letter_code
_entity_poly.pdbx_strand_id
1 'polypeptide(L)'
;MGRIFLSAGHGGFENGVRDPGVIAGGTTEAQEMIWIRDLAAAELRSQNFTVYLVPDDLCQVETVDWINYYSRPGDVALELQAGGSSNPSVRGVTVFYIAHNAERQRDAQQLLMALLRRVPQFPSRGTKADTATGLGRLMFCRWIIIPSLYVEIGFLTNSQDRSLIQSRRQDIAQGIADGIIGWIQGENVIPAPPVPPNVMVYGSIGIKINGQSYGEGGILIQGNSYIPIDLVDRLGINVAQLARVRRVRYQNIVYVRAVDLRDFGISVSWDNPTRTVVLRSFSRVYAEKIDRIMSNGITTELQLIAFIKSENNTGLYQFPELALIYQEEANIEGVNYDIAFCQMCLETEFLRFGGEVKAAQNNFAGLGTLGGASTTASFATPRLGVRAHIQHLKAYASTEPLVQDIIDPRFHFVTRAIAPSVLQLSGRWSDDLQYGNRILALMQRLYEVSGVL
;
A
#
# COMPACT_ATOMS: atom_id res chain seq x y z
N MET A 1 9.81 -15.76 -26.58
CA MET A 1 9.37 -15.89 -25.18
C MET A 1 9.78 -14.64 -24.44
N GLY A 2 8.95 -14.12 -23.55
CA GLY A 2 9.28 -12.94 -22.73
C GLY A 2 10.51 -13.17 -21.87
N ARG A 3 11.30 -12.12 -21.65
CA ARG A 3 12.47 -12.13 -20.74
C ARG A 3 11.99 -11.80 -19.33
N ILE A 4 12.73 -12.29 -18.33
CA ILE A 4 12.35 -12.16 -16.92
C ILE A 4 13.32 -11.20 -16.23
N PHE A 5 12.79 -10.17 -15.60
CA PHE A 5 13.54 -9.26 -14.75
C PHE A 5 13.32 -9.66 -13.30
N LEU A 6 14.40 -9.99 -12.58
CA LEU A 6 14.34 -10.31 -11.16
C LEU A 6 15.08 -9.24 -10.35
N SER A 7 14.35 -8.62 -9.43
CA SER A 7 14.85 -7.68 -8.44
C SER A 7 14.84 -8.32 -7.05
N ALA A 8 15.84 -8.03 -6.24
CA ALA A 8 15.79 -8.24 -4.81
C ALA A 8 15.65 -6.86 -4.17
N GLY A 9 14.68 -6.70 -3.27
CA GLY A 9 14.44 -5.44 -2.58
C GLY A 9 15.65 -5.01 -1.75
N HIS A 10 15.80 -3.69 -1.60
CA HIS A 10 16.89 -3.07 -0.84
C HIS A 10 18.29 -3.43 -1.43
N GLY A 11 19.35 -3.31 -0.64
CA GLY A 11 20.73 -3.63 -1.03
C GLY A 11 21.48 -2.47 -1.68
N GLY A 12 20.75 -1.56 -2.32
CA GLY A 12 21.28 -0.35 -2.96
C GLY A 12 21.62 0.78 -2.01
N PHE A 13 22.05 1.92 -2.56
CA PHE A 13 22.40 3.10 -1.78
C PHE A 13 21.31 4.16 -1.82
N GLU A 14 20.83 4.57 -0.65
CA GLU A 14 19.95 5.72 -0.47
C GLU A 14 20.71 6.82 0.28
N ASN A 15 20.87 7.98 -0.36
CA ASN A 15 21.64 9.11 0.19
C ASN A 15 23.07 8.74 0.63
N GLY A 16 23.71 7.82 -0.09
CA GLY A 16 25.07 7.35 0.19
C GLY A 16 25.17 6.29 1.32
N VAL A 17 24.03 5.86 1.89
CA VAL A 17 23.97 4.78 2.88
C VAL A 17 23.35 3.54 2.23
N ARG A 18 23.96 2.38 2.46
CA ARG A 18 23.39 1.12 1.96
C ARG A 18 22.12 0.80 2.73
N ASP A 19 21.03 0.56 2.02
CA ASP A 19 19.75 0.15 2.59
C ASP A 19 19.73 -1.37 2.80
N PRO A 20 19.75 -1.87 4.04
CA PRO A 20 19.71 -3.32 4.30
C PRO A 20 18.28 -3.90 4.27
N GLY A 21 17.25 -3.05 4.21
CA GLY A 21 15.87 -3.42 4.53
C GLY A 21 15.73 -3.88 5.98
N VAL A 22 14.83 -4.83 6.24
CA VAL A 22 14.60 -5.37 7.58
C VAL A 22 15.85 -6.09 8.12
N ILE A 23 16.29 -5.71 9.32
CA ILE A 23 17.40 -6.37 10.03
C ILE A 23 16.84 -7.20 11.18
N ALA A 24 17.03 -8.53 11.15
CA ALA A 24 16.58 -9.41 12.22
C ALA A 24 17.38 -10.71 12.29
N GLY A 25 17.64 -11.21 13.51
CA GLY A 25 18.25 -12.53 13.71
C GLY A 25 19.63 -12.70 13.08
N GLY A 26 20.42 -11.62 13.01
CA GLY A 26 21.77 -11.63 12.44
C GLY A 26 21.84 -11.62 10.91
N THR A 27 20.71 -11.38 10.22
CA THR A 27 20.66 -11.23 8.77
C THR A 27 19.91 -9.95 8.37
N THR A 28 19.90 -9.67 7.08
CA THR A 28 19.21 -8.52 6.47
C THR A 28 18.31 -8.99 5.33
N GLU A 29 17.24 -8.26 5.08
CA GLU A 29 16.33 -8.48 3.96
C GLU A 29 17.07 -8.52 2.63
N ALA A 30 17.88 -7.50 2.35
CA ALA A 30 18.66 -7.43 1.13
C ALA A 30 19.48 -8.72 0.89
N GLN A 31 20.18 -9.18 1.93
CA GLN A 31 21.03 -10.37 1.81
C GLN A 31 20.23 -11.64 1.50
N GLU A 32 19.13 -11.86 2.20
CA GLU A 32 18.30 -13.05 2.04
C GLU A 32 17.58 -13.07 0.68
N MET A 33 17.08 -11.92 0.23
CA MET A 33 16.37 -11.79 -1.04
C MET A 33 17.31 -11.94 -2.23
N ILE A 34 18.54 -11.40 -2.16
CA ILE A 34 19.57 -11.61 -3.19
C ILE A 34 19.88 -13.10 -3.36
N TRP A 35 20.08 -13.83 -2.26
CA TRP A 35 20.36 -15.27 -2.33
C TRP A 35 19.21 -16.08 -2.95
N ILE A 36 17.96 -15.78 -2.58
CA ILE A 36 16.79 -16.46 -3.17
C ILE A 36 16.62 -16.10 -4.64
N ARG A 37 16.81 -14.82 -5.00
CA ARG A 37 16.73 -14.33 -6.38
C ARG A 37 17.72 -15.05 -7.29
N ASP A 38 18.96 -15.18 -6.85
CA ASP A 38 20.03 -15.78 -7.66
C ASP A 38 19.77 -17.28 -7.90
N LEU A 39 19.23 -17.97 -6.89
CA LEU A 39 18.77 -19.35 -7.04
C LEU A 39 17.57 -19.45 -7.99
N ALA A 40 16.57 -18.55 -7.88
CA ALA A 40 15.41 -18.54 -8.77
C ALA A 40 15.84 -18.26 -10.22
N ALA A 41 16.82 -17.38 -10.42
CA ALA A 41 17.40 -17.13 -11.74
C ALA A 41 18.12 -18.36 -12.31
N ALA A 42 18.85 -19.12 -11.49
CA ALA A 42 19.48 -20.36 -11.89
C ALA A 42 18.44 -21.42 -12.33
N GLU A 43 17.37 -21.58 -11.55
CA GLU A 43 16.26 -22.49 -11.84
C GLU A 43 15.57 -22.12 -13.18
N LEU A 44 15.22 -20.85 -13.37
CA LEU A 44 14.63 -20.35 -14.62
C LEU A 44 15.55 -20.53 -15.83
N ARG A 45 16.85 -20.25 -15.68
CA ARG A 45 17.85 -20.45 -16.76
C ARG A 45 18.01 -21.93 -17.11
N SER A 46 17.90 -22.84 -16.14
CA SER A 46 17.93 -24.28 -16.40
C SER A 46 16.76 -24.75 -17.28
N GLN A 47 15.65 -24.01 -17.26
CA GLN A 47 14.47 -24.22 -18.09
C GLN A 47 14.50 -23.38 -19.39
N ASN A 48 15.67 -22.87 -19.79
CA ASN A 48 15.90 -22.06 -21.00
C ASN A 48 15.20 -20.69 -21.04
N PHE A 49 14.83 -20.11 -19.89
CA PHE A 49 14.36 -18.73 -19.85
C PHE A 49 15.52 -17.73 -19.84
N THR A 50 15.33 -16.60 -20.52
CA THR A 50 16.27 -15.46 -20.43
C THR A 50 15.96 -14.63 -19.20
N VAL A 51 16.92 -14.52 -18.27
CA VAL A 51 16.77 -13.83 -16.99
C VAL A 51 17.79 -12.71 -16.83
N TYR A 52 17.31 -11.50 -16.56
CA TYR A 52 18.06 -10.32 -16.17
C TYR A 52 17.97 -10.13 -14.66
N LEU A 53 19.13 -10.14 -14.00
CA LEU A 53 19.23 -9.73 -12.60
C LEU A 53 19.38 -8.22 -12.56
N VAL A 54 18.49 -7.54 -11.82
CA VAL A 54 18.64 -6.12 -11.55
C VAL A 54 19.85 -5.92 -10.63
N PRO A 55 20.74 -4.94 -10.89
CA PRO A 55 21.92 -4.71 -10.05
C PRO A 55 21.56 -4.40 -8.59
N ASP A 56 22.34 -4.97 -7.66
CA ASP A 56 22.10 -4.91 -6.21
C ASP A 56 22.41 -3.55 -5.58
N ASP A 57 23.06 -2.65 -6.31
CA ASP A 57 23.50 -1.34 -5.86
C ASP A 57 22.50 -0.21 -6.16
N LEU A 58 21.43 -0.51 -6.91
CA LEU A 58 20.40 0.45 -7.29
C LEU A 58 19.42 0.70 -6.14
N CYS A 59 19.07 1.97 -5.90
CA CYS A 59 17.91 2.29 -5.07
C CYS A 59 16.60 1.92 -5.78
N GLN A 60 15.47 1.97 -5.05
CA GLN A 60 14.17 1.54 -5.58
C GLN A 60 13.75 2.30 -6.87
N VAL A 61 14.09 3.59 -6.98
CA VAL A 61 13.79 4.40 -8.17
C VAL A 61 14.66 3.97 -9.35
N GLU A 62 15.96 3.76 -9.12
CA GLU A 62 16.90 3.34 -10.15
C GLU A 62 16.59 1.91 -10.66
N THR A 63 16.13 1.02 -9.78
CA THR A 63 15.63 -0.32 -10.15
C THR A 63 14.49 -0.23 -11.16
N VAL A 64 13.51 0.64 -10.92
CA VAL A 64 12.39 0.86 -11.84
C VAL A 64 12.91 1.41 -13.18
N ASP A 65 13.77 2.43 -13.15
CA ASP A 65 14.32 3.04 -14.36
C ASP A 65 15.14 2.04 -15.18
N TRP A 66 15.92 1.20 -14.51
CA TRP A 66 16.72 0.15 -15.13
C TRP A 66 15.84 -0.89 -15.85
N ILE A 67 14.84 -1.43 -15.16
CA ILE A 67 13.90 -2.39 -15.78
C ILE A 67 13.20 -1.75 -16.98
N ASN A 68 12.71 -0.52 -16.82
CA ASN A 68 12.00 0.20 -17.88
C ASN A 68 12.88 0.45 -19.10
N TYR A 69 14.16 0.78 -18.89
CA TYR A 69 15.12 1.02 -19.97
C TYR A 69 15.42 -0.24 -20.78
N TYR A 70 15.58 -1.39 -20.13
CA TYR A 70 15.99 -2.64 -20.79
C TYR A 70 14.84 -3.54 -21.25
N SER A 71 13.64 -3.34 -20.72
CA SER A 71 12.47 -4.15 -21.04
C SER A 71 11.90 -3.90 -22.44
N ARG A 72 11.14 -4.88 -22.93
CA ARG A 72 10.43 -4.85 -24.21
C ARG A 72 9.04 -5.45 -24.02
N PRO A 73 8.09 -5.20 -24.95
CA PRO A 73 6.79 -5.84 -24.91
C PRO A 73 6.91 -7.37 -24.80
N GLY A 74 6.19 -7.95 -23.84
CA GLY A 74 6.18 -9.39 -23.56
C GLY A 74 7.12 -9.84 -22.43
N ASP A 75 8.01 -8.97 -21.93
CA ASP A 75 8.81 -9.27 -20.72
C ASP A 75 7.96 -9.18 -19.44
N VAL A 76 8.44 -9.76 -18.35
CA VAL A 76 7.82 -9.68 -17.01
C VAL A 76 8.85 -9.32 -15.93
N ALA A 77 8.41 -8.71 -14.83
CA ALA A 77 9.26 -8.34 -13.71
C ALA A 77 8.73 -8.87 -12.36
N LEU A 78 9.63 -9.32 -11.48
CA LEU A 78 9.32 -9.70 -10.10
C LEU A 78 10.34 -9.09 -9.14
N GLU A 79 9.86 -8.50 -8.04
CA GLU A 79 10.68 -8.10 -6.90
C GLU A 79 10.45 -9.00 -5.69
N LEU A 80 11.54 -9.46 -5.09
CA LEU A 80 11.54 -10.30 -3.88
C LEU A 80 11.87 -9.44 -2.66
N GLN A 81 11.00 -9.45 -1.67
CA GLN A 81 11.11 -8.68 -0.42
C GLN A 81 10.76 -9.59 0.78
N ALA A 82 11.13 -9.19 1.99
CA ALA A 82 10.76 -9.84 3.23
C ALA A 82 10.21 -8.83 4.24
N GLY A 83 9.02 -9.12 4.77
CA GLY A 83 8.35 -8.21 5.70
C GLY A 83 9.08 -8.02 7.02
N GLY A 84 8.80 -6.90 7.66
CA GLY A 84 9.17 -6.59 9.03
C GLY A 84 7.94 -6.14 9.80
N SER A 85 7.78 -6.62 11.02
CA SER A 85 6.74 -6.15 11.93
C SER A 85 7.30 -6.05 13.35
N SER A 86 6.86 -5.02 14.07
CA SER A 86 7.07 -4.89 15.52
C SER A 86 6.39 -6.02 16.29
N ASN A 87 5.36 -6.65 15.71
CA ASN A 87 4.78 -7.90 16.21
C ASN A 87 5.57 -9.10 15.66
N PRO A 88 6.40 -9.78 16.47
CA PRO A 88 7.21 -10.92 16.00
C PRO A 88 6.36 -12.15 15.66
N SER A 89 5.05 -12.15 15.95
CA SER A 89 4.13 -13.23 15.60
C SER A 89 3.58 -13.12 14.17
N VAL A 90 3.69 -11.93 13.53
CA VAL A 90 3.24 -11.74 12.15
C VAL A 90 4.15 -12.53 11.22
N ARG A 91 3.53 -13.33 10.36
CA ARG A 91 4.24 -14.22 9.44
C ARG A 91 3.38 -14.62 8.24
N GLY A 92 4.00 -15.23 7.24
CA GLY A 92 3.38 -15.74 6.02
C GLY A 92 3.68 -14.91 4.77
N VAL A 93 3.33 -15.49 3.62
CA VAL A 93 3.69 -14.96 2.30
C VAL A 93 2.51 -14.19 1.69
N THR A 94 2.82 -13.04 1.10
CA THR A 94 1.87 -12.21 0.33
C THR A 94 2.44 -11.94 -1.06
N VAL A 95 1.61 -11.94 -2.11
CA VAL A 95 1.99 -11.40 -3.42
C VAL A 95 1.14 -10.17 -3.74
N PHE A 96 1.80 -9.06 -4.03
CA PHE A 96 1.18 -7.80 -4.36
C PHE A 96 1.14 -7.57 -5.87
N TYR A 97 0.05 -6.94 -6.32
CA TYR A 97 -0.21 -6.58 -7.71
C TYR A 97 -0.81 -5.17 -7.78
N ILE A 98 -0.75 -4.53 -8.96
CA ILE A 98 -1.35 -3.20 -9.14
C ILE A 98 -2.88 -3.24 -8.95
N ALA A 99 -3.41 -2.33 -8.14
CA ALA A 99 -4.84 -2.24 -7.87
C ALA A 99 -5.68 -2.10 -9.16
N HIS A 100 -6.90 -2.64 -9.12
CA HIS A 100 -7.86 -2.63 -10.24
C HIS A 100 -7.38 -3.33 -11.52
N ASN A 101 -6.45 -4.29 -11.40
CA ASN A 101 -6.01 -5.13 -12.51
C ASN A 101 -6.26 -6.61 -12.20
N ALA A 102 -7.38 -7.13 -12.72
CA ALA A 102 -7.80 -8.52 -12.48
C ALA A 102 -6.85 -9.55 -13.10
N GLU A 103 -6.13 -9.18 -14.16
CA GLU A 103 -5.12 -10.04 -14.78
C GLU A 103 -3.91 -10.20 -13.86
N ARG A 104 -3.36 -9.09 -13.35
CA ARG A 104 -2.25 -9.13 -12.38
C ARG A 104 -2.65 -9.81 -11.07
N GLN A 105 -3.91 -9.71 -10.65
CA GLN A 105 -4.43 -10.46 -9.50
C GLN A 105 -4.35 -11.98 -9.71
N ARG A 106 -4.73 -12.48 -10.89
CA ARG A 106 -4.65 -13.91 -11.22
C ARG A 106 -3.22 -14.41 -11.22
N ASP A 107 -2.31 -13.61 -11.77
CA ASP A 107 -0.91 -14.02 -11.90
C ASP A 107 -0.20 -13.98 -10.55
N ALA A 108 -0.54 -13.01 -9.69
CA ALA A 108 -0.15 -13.02 -8.29
C ALA A 108 -0.63 -14.29 -7.57
N GLN A 109 -1.84 -14.77 -7.88
CA GLN A 109 -2.41 -15.95 -7.24
C GLN A 109 -1.71 -17.22 -7.70
N GLN A 110 -1.37 -17.31 -8.98
CA GLN A 110 -0.57 -18.41 -9.52
C GLN A 110 0.82 -18.46 -8.87
N LEU A 111 1.53 -17.33 -8.79
CA LEU A 111 2.84 -17.24 -8.14
C LEU A 111 2.77 -17.68 -6.67
N LEU A 112 1.80 -17.15 -5.91
CA LEU A 112 1.60 -17.50 -4.51
C LEU A 112 1.34 -19.01 -4.33
N MET A 113 0.47 -19.59 -5.15
CA MET A 113 0.15 -21.02 -5.08
C MET A 113 1.35 -21.90 -5.43
N ALA A 114 2.16 -21.52 -6.41
CA ALA A 114 3.37 -22.24 -6.78
C ALA A 114 4.40 -22.24 -5.64
N LEU A 115 4.63 -21.07 -5.02
CA LEU A 115 5.52 -20.93 -3.86
C LEU A 115 5.05 -21.79 -2.68
N LEU A 116 3.78 -21.68 -2.30
CA LEU A 116 3.22 -22.41 -1.16
C LEU A 116 3.14 -23.93 -1.39
N ARG A 117 3.07 -24.38 -2.65
CA ARG A 117 3.16 -25.82 -2.97
C ARG A 117 4.54 -26.39 -2.64
N ARG A 118 5.61 -25.61 -2.83
CA ARG A 118 6.98 -26.00 -2.52
C ARG A 118 7.30 -25.86 -1.03
N VAL A 119 6.77 -24.81 -0.39
CA VAL A 119 7.00 -24.51 1.04
C VAL A 119 5.67 -24.31 1.77
N PRO A 120 4.90 -25.39 2.03
CA PRO A 120 3.58 -25.30 2.68
C PRO A 120 3.64 -24.87 4.16
N GLN A 121 4.85 -24.79 4.73
CA GLN A 121 5.07 -24.31 6.10
C GLN A 121 4.88 -22.80 6.25
N PHE A 122 4.89 -22.05 5.14
CA PHE A 122 4.49 -20.65 5.16
C PHE A 122 2.97 -20.52 5.25
N PRO A 123 2.43 -19.73 6.21
CA PRO A 123 1.05 -19.32 6.14
C PRO A 123 0.79 -18.47 4.89
N SER A 124 -0.36 -18.64 4.25
CA SER A 124 -0.79 -17.74 3.18
C SER A 124 -1.40 -16.47 3.78
N ARG A 125 -0.96 -15.31 3.31
CA ARG A 125 -1.62 -14.02 3.57
C ARG A 125 -2.43 -13.55 2.35
N GLY A 126 -2.57 -14.41 1.34
CA GLY A 126 -3.29 -14.14 0.10
C GLY A 126 -2.53 -13.25 -0.87
N THR A 127 -3.20 -12.89 -1.97
CA THR A 127 -2.75 -11.82 -2.86
C THR A 127 -3.43 -10.53 -2.47
N LYS A 128 -2.74 -9.41 -2.64
CA LYS A 128 -3.27 -8.09 -2.27
C LYS A 128 -2.97 -7.06 -3.34
N ALA A 129 -3.88 -6.11 -3.54
CA ALA A 129 -3.54 -4.92 -4.31
C ALA A 129 -2.42 -4.14 -3.58
N ASP A 130 -1.55 -3.47 -4.34
CA ASP A 130 -0.48 -2.61 -3.83
C ASP A 130 -1.00 -1.54 -2.88
N THR A 131 -2.26 -1.14 -3.03
CA THR A 131 -2.95 -0.18 -2.17
C THR A 131 -3.27 -0.71 -0.77
N ALA A 132 -3.13 -2.01 -0.54
CA ALA A 132 -3.26 -2.61 0.78
C ALA A 132 -1.99 -2.46 1.64
N THR A 133 -0.88 -1.97 1.07
CA THR A 133 0.36 -1.71 1.82
C THR A 133 0.20 -0.48 2.72
N GLY A 134 1.12 -0.33 3.69
CA GLY A 134 1.09 0.80 4.61
C GLY A 134 1.18 2.16 3.92
N LEU A 135 1.86 2.25 2.78
CA LEU A 135 1.99 3.48 1.99
C LEU A 135 0.87 3.66 0.95
N GLY A 136 -0.05 2.70 0.83
CA GLY A 136 -1.15 2.74 -0.15
C GLY A 136 -0.70 2.60 -1.61
N ARG A 137 0.56 2.25 -1.86
CA ARG A 137 1.13 2.03 -3.19
C ARG A 137 2.45 1.28 -3.13
N LEU A 138 2.77 0.55 -4.20
CA LEU A 138 4.10 0.00 -4.45
C LEU A 138 4.63 0.53 -5.78
N MET A 139 5.79 1.20 -5.74
CA MET A 139 6.39 1.76 -6.97
C MET A 139 6.71 0.65 -7.97
N PHE A 140 7.17 -0.52 -7.51
CA PHE A 140 7.46 -1.65 -8.38
C PHE A 140 6.22 -2.11 -9.18
N CYS A 141 5.04 -2.11 -8.55
CA CYS A 141 3.78 -2.46 -9.23
C CYS A 141 3.27 -1.36 -10.15
N ARG A 142 3.53 -0.08 -9.83
CA ARG A 142 2.95 1.07 -10.54
C ARG A 142 3.84 1.62 -11.65
N TRP A 143 5.14 1.70 -11.45
CA TRP A 143 6.01 2.46 -12.34
C TRP A 143 6.78 1.59 -13.33
N ILE A 144 6.76 0.26 -13.15
CA ILE A 144 7.27 -0.65 -14.17
C ILE A 144 6.31 -0.68 -15.38
N ILE A 145 6.88 -0.63 -16.58
CA ILE A 145 6.15 -0.51 -17.84
C ILE A 145 5.64 -1.82 -18.40
N ILE A 146 6.21 -2.94 -17.93
CA ILE A 146 5.85 -4.33 -18.25
C ILE A 146 5.06 -4.95 -17.10
N PRO A 147 4.37 -6.10 -17.30
CA PRO A 147 3.72 -6.82 -16.21
C PRO A 147 4.68 -7.09 -15.05
N SER A 148 4.29 -6.68 -13.84
CA SER A 148 5.14 -6.73 -12.66
C SER A 148 4.39 -7.23 -11.42
N LEU A 149 5.07 -8.02 -10.59
CA LEU A 149 4.60 -8.46 -9.28
C LEU A 149 5.64 -8.14 -8.19
N TYR A 150 5.18 -8.02 -6.95
CA TYR A 150 6.02 -7.84 -5.77
C TYR A 150 5.69 -8.96 -4.79
N VAL A 151 6.66 -9.78 -4.38
CA VAL A 151 6.44 -10.87 -3.43
C VAL A 151 7.10 -10.56 -2.09
N GLU A 152 6.31 -10.62 -1.03
CA GLU A 152 6.78 -10.59 0.36
C GLU A 152 6.91 -12.03 0.87
N ILE A 153 8.14 -12.53 0.91
CA ILE A 153 8.49 -13.91 1.27
C ILE A 153 8.63 -14.00 2.80
N GLY A 154 7.50 -13.95 3.51
CA GLY A 154 7.47 -14.06 4.96
C GLY A 154 7.96 -12.80 5.69
N PHE A 155 8.08 -12.91 7.01
CA PHE A 155 8.55 -11.82 7.88
C PHE A 155 9.87 -12.19 8.56
N LEU A 156 10.94 -11.41 8.33
CA LEU A 156 12.26 -11.68 8.92
C LEU A 156 12.27 -11.53 10.45
N THR A 157 11.38 -10.69 10.99
CA THR A 157 11.22 -10.54 12.45
C THR A 157 10.57 -11.76 13.10
N ASN A 158 9.87 -12.61 12.34
CA ASN A 158 9.34 -13.88 12.83
C ASN A 158 10.38 -15.00 12.70
N SER A 159 10.66 -15.68 13.81
CA SER A 159 11.71 -16.70 13.86
C SER A 159 11.43 -17.93 12.99
N GLN A 160 10.17 -18.29 12.79
CA GLN A 160 9.79 -19.46 11.99
C GLN A 160 9.90 -19.15 10.49
N ASP A 161 9.41 -17.99 10.05
CA ASP A 161 9.58 -17.55 8.66
C ASP A 161 11.05 -17.34 8.32
N ARG A 162 11.82 -16.66 9.19
CA ARG A 162 13.27 -16.50 9.00
C ARG A 162 13.98 -17.85 8.86
N SER A 163 13.64 -18.83 9.69
CA SER A 163 14.19 -20.18 9.57
C SER A 163 13.85 -20.84 8.22
N LEU A 164 12.61 -20.68 7.73
CA LEU A 164 12.21 -21.18 6.41
C LEU A 164 12.95 -20.46 5.28
N ILE A 165 13.02 -19.13 5.31
CA ILE A 165 13.78 -18.30 4.37
C ILE A 165 15.21 -18.82 4.26
N GLN A 166 15.85 -19.13 5.40
CA GLN A 166 17.25 -19.54 5.40
C GLN A 166 17.47 -21.02 5.04
N SER A 167 16.63 -21.92 5.54
CA SER A 167 16.82 -23.37 5.38
C SER A 167 16.19 -23.95 4.12
N ARG A 168 15.21 -23.26 3.50
CA ARG A 168 14.43 -23.74 2.35
C ARG A 168 14.64 -22.89 1.10
N ARG A 169 15.74 -22.13 0.98
CA ARG A 169 16.01 -21.21 -0.15
C ARG A 169 15.81 -21.87 -1.53
N GLN A 170 16.29 -23.10 -1.71
CA GLN A 170 16.13 -23.82 -2.97
C GLN A 170 14.66 -24.08 -3.31
N ASP A 171 13.87 -24.53 -2.33
CA ASP A 171 12.44 -24.80 -2.54
C ASP A 171 11.66 -23.50 -2.81
N ILE A 172 12.02 -22.42 -2.13
CA ILE A 172 11.44 -21.09 -2.38
C ILE A 172 11.76 -20.64 -3.81
N ALA A 173 13.03 -20.73 -4.21
CA ALA A 173 13.49 -20.38 -5.55
C ALA A 173 12.78 -21.19 -6.65
N GLN A 174 12.61 -22.50 -6.45
CA GLN A 174 11.83 -23.35 -7.35
C GLN A 174 10.36 -22.96 -7.40
N GLY A 175 9.75 -22.63 -6.27
CA GLY A 175 8.36 -22.19 -6.22
C GLY A 175 8.14 -20.86 -6.94
N ILE A 176 9.10 -19.94 -6.84
CA ILE A 176 9.12 -18.68 -7.59
C ILE A 176 9.27 -18.96 -9.08
N ALA A 177 10.22 -19.82 -9.48
CA ALA A 177 10.43 -20.18 -10.88
C ALA A 177 9.18 -20.83 -11.50
N ASP A 178 8.60 -21.83 -10.83
CA ASP A 178 7.35 -22.49 -11.25
C ASP A 178 6.21 -21.47 -11.43
N GLY A 179 6.09 -20.52 -10.50
CA GLY A 179 5.07 -19.48 -10.56
C GLY A 179 5.25 -18.50 -11.71
N ILE A 180 6.48 -18.04 -11.97
CA ILE A 180 6.78 -17.15 -13.10
C ILE A 180 6.55 -17.89 -14.43
N ILE A 181 6.93 -19.17 -14.53
CA ILE A 181 6.69 -19.98 -15.72
C ILE A 181 5.19 -20.09 -16.00
N GLY A 182 4.38 -20.37 -14.97
CA GLY A 182 2.93 -20.41 -15.06
C GLY A 182 2.33 -19.07 -15.53
N TRP A 183 2.80 -17.97 -14.95
CA TRP A 183 2.41 -16.61 -15.34
C TRP A 183 2.71 -16.34 -16.83
N ILE A 184 3.94 -16.56 -17.29
CA ILE A 184 4.32 -16.31 -18.69
C ILE A 184 3.53 -17.20 -19.65
N GLN A 185 3.25 -18.45 -19.28
CA GLN A 185 2.42 -19.34 -20.11
C GLN A 185 0.97 -18.86 -20.16
N GLY A 186 0.41 -18.33 -19.08
CA GLY A 186 -0.92 -17.73 -19.03
C GLY A 186 -1.05 -16.46 -19.88
N GLU A 187 0.00 -15.63 -19.94
CA GLU A 187 0.08 -14.43 -20.80
C GLU A 187 0.01 -14.77 -22.30
N ASN A 188 0.42 -15.99 -22.70
CA ASN A 188 0.39 -16.45 -24.10
C ASN A 188 -0.99 -16.96 -24.57
N VAL A 189 -2.02 -16.98 -23.72
CA VAL A 189 -3.35 -17.58 -24.03
C VAL A 189 -4.32 -16.62 -24.73
N ILE A 190 -3.98 -15.33 -24.88
CA ILE A 190 -4.73 -14.43 -25.78
C ILE A 190 -3.86 -14.15 -27.01
N PRO A 191 -3.99 -14.91 -28.11
CA PRO A 191 -3.45 -14.45 -29.37
C PRO A 191 -4.22 -13.18 -29.75
N ALA A 192 -3.57 -12.03 -29.65
CA ALA A 192 -3.99 -10.89 -30.44
C ALA A 192 -4.01 -11.35 -31.91
N PRO A 193 -5.04 -11.00 -32.70
CA PRO A 193 -5.04 -11.28 -34.13
C PRO A 193 -3.72 -10.77 -34.73
N PRO A 194 -3.18 -11.41 -35.78
CA PRO A 194 -1.90 -11.03 -36.35
C PRO A 194 -2.01 -9.62 -36.92
N VAL A 195 -1.62 -8.62 -36.12
CA VAL A 195 -1.48 -7.25 -36.60
C VAL A 195 -0.12 -7.18 -37.28
N PRO A 196 -0.03 -6.58 -38.50
CA PRO A 196 1.25 -6.38 -39.17
C PRO A 196 2.28 -5.72 -38.24
N PRO A 197 3.58 -6.06 -38.38
CA PRO A 197 4.62 -5.46 -37.55
C PRO A 197 4.57 -3.94 -37.70
N ASN A 198 4.48 -3.24 -36.57
CA ASN A 198 4.47 -1.77 -36.39
C ASN A 198 3.13 -1.05 -36.25
N VAL A 199 1.99 -1.73 -36.09
CA VAL A 199 0.75 -1.05 -35.66
C VAL A 199 0.27 -1.66 -34.33
N MET A 200 0.60 -1.00 -33.21
CA MET A 200 0.11 -1.42 -31.89
C MET A 200 -1.35 -0.96 -31.78
N VAL A 201 -2.31 -1.89 -31.74
CA VAL A 201 -3.75 -1.55 -31.57
C VAL A 201 -4.15 -1.84 -30.14
N TYR A 202 -4.58 -0.81 -29.41
CA TYR A 202 -5.08 -0.96 -28.05
C TYR A 202 -6.60 -1.09 -28.02
N GLY A 203 -7.12 -1.90 -27.10
CA GLY A 203 -8.56 -2.03 -26.91
C GLY A 203 -9.16 -0.74 -26.34
N SER A 204 -10.28 -0.28 -26.91
CA SER A 204 -11.01 0.87 -26.38
C SER A 204 -11.79 0.53 -25.11
N ILE A 205 -11.91 1.50 -24.19
CA ILE A 205 -12.68 1.41 -22.95
C ILE A 205 -13.55 2.65 -22.78
N GLY A 206 -14.69 2.50 -22.09
CA GLY A 206 -15.48 3.64 -21.66
C GLY A 206 -14.80 4.40 -20.52
N ILE A 207 -15.18 5.66 -20.31
CA ILE A 207 -14.77 6.45 -19.16
C ILE A 207 -16.02 7.07 -18.53
N LYS A 208 -16.16 6.96 -17.20
CA LYS A 208 -17.18 7.66 -16.41
C LYS A 208 -16.52 8.54 -15.36
N ILE A 209 -17.02 9.75 -15.17
CA ILE A 209 -16.52 10.70 -14.16
C ILE A 209 -17.71 11.17 -13.33
N ASN A 210 -17.66 10.94 -12.01
CA ASN A 210 -18.73 11.31 -11.09
C ASN A 210 -20.14 10.85 -11.57
N GLY A 211 -20.19 9.65 -12.17
CA GLY A 211 -21.41 9.04 -12.69
C GLY A 211 -21.79 9.44 -14.14
N GLN A 212 -21.11 10.40 -14.76
CA GLN A 212 -21.38 10.84 -16.13
C GLN A 212 -20.41 10.20 -17.12
N SER A 213 -20.91 9.76 -18.28
CA SER A 213 -20.07 9.23 -19.36
C SER A 213 -19.24 10.36 -20.00
N TYR A 214 -17.96 10.10 -20.24
CA TYR A 214 -17.08 10.98 -20.99
C TYR A 214 -17.14 10.63 -22.48
N GLY A 215 -17.14 11.64 -23.35
CA GLY A 215 -17.35 11.46 -24.79
C GLY A 215 -16.22 10.74 -25.51
N GLU A 216 -14.98 10.90 -25.05
CA GLU A 216 -13.83 10.16 -25.59
C GLU A 216 -13.55 8.89 -24.78
N GLY A 217 -13.22 7.82 -25.49
CA GLY A 217 -12.83 6.55 -24.88
C GLY A 217 -11.39 6.55 -24.37
N GLY A 218 -11.13 5.72 -23.37
CA GLY A 218 -9.78 5.38 -22.94
C GLY A 218 -9.21 4.24 -23.77
N ILE A 219 -8.00 3.80 -23.41
CA ILE A 219 -7.38 2.61 -23.98
C ILE A 219 -6.98 1.62 -22.88
N LEU A 220 -6.95 0.34 -23.22
CA LEU A 220 -6.47 -0.73 -22.37
C LEU A 220 -5.08 -1.17 -22.83
N ILE A 221 -4.09 -1.05 -21.95
CA ILE A 221 -2.71 -1.50 -22.19
C ILE A 221 -2.33 -2.46 -21.08
N GLN A 222 -2.10 -3.74 -21.42
CA GLN A 222 -1.69 -4.79 -20.47
C GLN A 222 -2.60 -4.86 -19.23
N GLY A 223 -3.92 -4.89 -19.47
CA GLY A 223 -4.94 -4.93 -18.43
C GLY A 223 -5.15 -3.63 -17.65
N ASN A 224 -4.34 -2.59 -17.87
CA ASN A 224 -4.50 -1.30 -17.20
C ASN A 224 -5.30 -0.32 -18.06
N SER A 225 -6.20 0.42 -17.42
CA SER A 225 -6.94 1.52 -18.06
C SER A 225 -6.08 2.78 -18.17
N TYR A 226 -6.10 3.37 -19.36
CA TYR A 226 -5.45 4.63 -19.67
C TYR A 226 -6.49 5.62 -20.18
N ILE A 227 -6.42 6.85 -19.70
CA ILE A 227 -7.34 7.93 -20.05
C ILE A 227 -6.60 9.08 -20.74
N PRO A 228 -7.27 9.84 -21.63
CA PRO A 228 -6.68 11.03 -22.25
C PRO A 228 -6.13 12.03 -21.23
N ILE A 229 -4.99 12.66 -21.52
CA ILE A 229 -4.32 13.58 -20.59
C ILE A 229 -5.09 14.88 -20.38
N ASP A 230 -5.88 15.33 -21.36
CA ASP A 230 -6.74 16.51 -21.24
C ASP A 230 -7.83 16.32 -20.16
N LEU A 231 -8.19 15.06 -19.90
CA LEU A 231 -9.11 14.71 -18.82
C LEU A 231 -8.50 14.96 -17.45
N VAL A 232 -7.18 14.86 -17.31
CA VAL A 232 -6.47 15.10 -16.06
C VAL A 232 -6.57 16.57 -15.65
N ASP A 233 -6.47 17.49 -16.61
CA ASP A 233 -6.70 18.92 -16.38
C ASP A 233 -8.14 19.20 -15.91
N ARG A 234 -9.13 18.51 -16.48
CA ARG A 234 -10.55 18.62 -16.08
C ARG A 234 -10.82 18.08 -14.67
N LEU A 235 -10.02 17.13 -14.21
CA LEU A 235 -10.04 16.65 -12.83
C LEU A 235 -9.33 17.62 -11.85
N GLY A 236 -8.81 18.75 -12.35
CA GLY A 236 -8.15 19.77 -11.55
C GLY A 236 -6.76 19.38 -11.07
N ILE A 237 -6.16 18.36 -11.69
CA ILE A 237 -4.80 17.89 -11.37
C ILE A 237 -3.82 18.68 -12.22
N ASN A 238 -2.81 19.28 -11.58
CA ASN A 238 -1.78 19.97 -12.33
C ASN A 238 -0.88 18.95 -13.04
N VAL A 239 -0.93 18.93 -14.38
CA VAL A 239 -0.14 18.01 -15.22
C VAL A 239 1.38 18.17 -15.03
N ALA A 240 1.87 19.29 -14.50
CA ALA A 240 3.28 19.45 -14.11
C ALA A 240 3.67 18.58 -12.90
N GLN A 241 2.71 18.24 -12.02
CA GLN A 241 2.92 17.33 -10.89
C GLN A 241 2.97 15.85 -11.33
N LEU A 242 2.59 15.55 -12.58
CA LEU A 242 2.62 14.22 -13.17
C LEU A 242 4.01 13.82 -13.71
N ALA A 243 5.10 14.44 -13.26
CA ALA A 243 6.44 14.22 -13.83
C ALA A 243 6.87 12.73 -13.84
N ARG A 244 6.35 11.92 -12.91
CA ARG A 244 6.59 10.47 -12.83
C ARG A 244 5.45 9.60 -13.34
N VAL A 245 4.30 10.18 -13.69
CA VAL A 245 3.19 9.41 -14.25
C VAL A 245 3.48 9.12 -15.72
N ARG A 246 3.41 7.84 -16.08
CA ARG A 246 3.72 7.39 -17.44
C ARG A 246 2.73 7.97 -18.44
N ARG A 247 3.27 8.49 -19.54
CA ARG A 247 2.51 8.98 -20.69
C ARG A 247 2.69 8.05 -21.88
N VAL A 248 1.60 7.69 -22.54
CA VAL A 248 1.62 6.88 -23.77
C VAL A 248 0.97 7.69 -24.88
N ARG A 249 1.67 7.88 -26.00
CA ARG A 249 1.09 8.51 -27.19
C ARG A 249 0.51 7.43 -28.10
N TYR A 250 -0.77 7.55 -28.42
CA TYR A 250 -1.48 6.64 -29.33
C TYR A 250 -2.48 7.43 -30.17
N GLN A 251 -2.45 7.25 -31.50
CA GLN A 251 -3.34 7.97 -32.44
C GLN A 251 -3.38 9.49 -32.21
N ASN A 252 -2.21 10.11 -32.00
CA ASN A 252 -2.04 11.54 -31.66
C ASN A 252 -2.64 12.01 -30.32
N ILE A 253 -3.21 11.13 -29.51
CA ILE A 253 -3.66 11.42 -28.15
C ILE A 253 -2.60 10.95 -27.16
N VAL A 254 -2.34 11.76 -26.13
CA VAL A 254 -1.48 11.37 -25.00
C VAL A 254 -2.39 10.85 -23.90
N TYR A 255 -2.10 9.65 -23.43
CA TYR A 255 -2.83 8.98 -22.37
C TYR A 255 -1.98 8.83 -21.11
N VAL A 256 -2.62 8.82 -19.95
CA VAL A 256 -2.03 8.48 -18.65
C VAL A 256 -2.75 7.28 -18.05
N ARG A 257 -2.06 6.50 -17.22
CA ARG A 257 -2.68 5.36 -16.55
C ARG A 257 -3.64 5.88 -15.48
N ALA A 258 -4.88 5.40 -15.49
CA ALA A 258 -5.92 5.93 -14.62
C ALA A 258 -5.59 5.74 -13.14
N VAL A 259 -5.08 4.56 -12.75
CA VAL A 259 -4.77 4.23 -11.35
C VAL A 259 -3.71 5.13 -10.72
N ASP A 260 -2.84 5.74 -11.53
CA ASP A 260 -1.83 6.70 -11.05
C ASP A 260 -2.48 8.01 -10.56
N LEU A 261 -3.72 8.30 -10.97
CA LEU A 261 -4.48 9.47 -10.50
C LEU A 261 -4.94 9.35 -9.05
N ARG A 262 -4.86 8.16 -8.45
CA ARG A 262 -5.14 7.95 -7.02
C ARG A 262 -4.24 8.78 -6.13
N ASP A 263 -3.01 9.07 -6.57
CA ASP A 263 -2.06 9.91 -5.85
C ASP A 263 -2.49 11.39 -5.82
N PHE A 264 -3.54 11.75 -6.57
CA PHE A 264 -4.10 13.09 -6.66
C PHE A 264 -5.55 13.17 -6.14
N GLY A 265 -5.94 12.20 -5.29
CA GLY A 265 -7.27 12.20 -4.67
C GLY A 265 -8.42 11.78 -5.59
N ILE A 266 -8.11 11.10 -6.69
CA ILE A 266 -9.11 10.53 -7.60
C ILE A 266 -9.30 9.05 -7.26
N SER A 267 -10.52 8.64 -6.94
CA SER A 267 -10.83 7.22 -6.88
C SER A 267 -11.00 6.66 -8.28
N VAL A 268 -10.46 5.46 -8.47
CA VAL A 268 -10.40 4.77 -9.75
C VAL A 268 -10.97 3.39 -9.53
N SER A 269 -11.99 3.02 -10.30
CA SER A 269 -12.59 1.70 -10.26
C SER A 269 -12.91 1.22 -11.66
N TRP A 270 -13.28 -0.06 -11.78
CA TRP A 270 -13.53 -0.72 -13.05
C TRP A 270 -14.93 -1.33 -13.09
N ASP A 271 -15.71 -0.97 -14.11
CA ASP A 271 -17.01 -1.55 -14.42
C ASP A 271 -16.84 -2.60 -15.51
N ASN A 272 -16.83 -3.88 -15.10
CA ASN A 272 -16.58 -5.03 -15.96
C ASN A 272 -17.61 -5.16 -17.11
N PRO A 273 -18.94 -5.18 -16.85
CA PRO A 273 -19.96 -5.30 -17.90
C PRO A 273 -19.81 -4.30 -19.04
N THR A 274 -19.46 -3.04 -18.72
CA THR A 274 -19.38 -1.96 -19.70
C THR A 274 -17.96 -1.66 -20.15
N ARG A 275 -16.96 -2.42 -19.65
CA ARG A 275 -15.52 -2.17 -19.86
C ARG A 275 -15.16 -0.70 -19.68
N THR A 276 -15.59 -0.13 -18.56
CA THR A 276 -15.49 1.32 -18.30
C THR A 276 -14.63 1.57 -17.07
N VAL A 277 -13.66 2.48 -17.20
CA VAL A 277 -12.98 3.05 -16.03
C VAL A 277 -13.88 4.12 -15.40
N VAL A 278 -14.11 3.99 -14.10
CA VAL A 278 -14.95 4.91 -13.33
C VAL A 278 -14.04 5.74 -12.44
N LEU A 279 -14.05 7.05 -12.65
CA LEU A 279 -13.30 8.05 -11.90
C LEU A 279 -14.25 8.82 -11.00
N ARG A 280 -13.88 8.99 -9.74
CA ARG A 280 -14.58 9.85 -8.78
C ARG A 280 -13.61 10.88 -8.24
N SER A 281 -13.92 12.15 -8.50
CA SER A 281 -13.17 13.29 -7.98
C SER A 281 -13.91 13.85 -6.77
N PHE A 282 -13.25 13.89 -5.62
CA PHE A 282 -13.81 14.59 -4.46
C PHE A 282 -13.71 16.11 -4.65
N SER A 283 -14.59 16.89 -3.99
CA SER A 283 -14.55 18.35 -4.10
C SER A 283 -13.20 18.90 -3.63
N ARG A 284 -12.60 19.79 -4.44
CA ARG A 284 -11.29 20.43 -4.19
C ARG A 284 -11.19 21.10 -2.81
N VAL A 285 -12.32 21.59 -2.29
CA VAL A 285 -12.44 22.24 -0.96
C VAL A 285 -12.09 21.27 0.18
N TYR A 286 -12.31 19.97 -0.02
CA TYR A 286 -11.98 18.94 0.97
C TYR A 286 -10.56 18.39 0.77
N ALA A 287 -10.06 18.31 -0.47
CA ALA A 287 -8.70 17.84 -0.74
C ALA A 287 -7.62 18.73 -0.08
N GLU A 288 -7.84 20.05 -0.02
CA GLU A 288 -6.91 21.00 0.63
C GLU A 288 -6.98 20.97 2.17
N LYS A 289 -7.95 20.26 2.76
CA LYS A 289 -8.16 20.17 4.20
C LYS A 289 -8.12 18.74 4.75
N ILE A 290 -7.94 17.74 3.87
CA ILE A 290 -7.99 16.32 4.24
C ILE A 290 -6.91 15.93 5.25
N ASP A 291 -5.82 16.68 5.30
CA ASP A 291 -4.69 16.46 6.20
C ASP A 291 -4.78 17.29 7.49
N ARG A 292 -5.80 18.14 7.68
CA ARG A 292 -5.92 19.00 8.87
C ARG A 292 -6.52 18.23 10.04
N ILE A 293 -5.79 18.20 11.16
CA ILE A 293 -6.23 17.47 12.36
C ILE A 293 -7.43 18.18 13.01
N MET A 294 -7.41 19.52 13.05
CA MET A 294 -8.54 20.33 13.52
C MET A 294 -9.53 20.58 12.37
N SER A 295 -10.40 19.61 12.11
CA SER A 295 -11.48 19.67 11.13
C SER A 295 -12.57 18.64 11.47
N ASN A 296 -13.62 18.56 10.66
CA ASN A 296 -14.67 17.54 10.83
C ASN A 296 -14.37 16.32 9.95
N GLY A 297 -14.59 15.12 10.49
CA GLY A 297 -14.70 13.91 9.67
C GLY A 297 -15.99 13.93 8.84
N ILE A 298 -16.01 13.14 7.77
CA ILE A 298 -17.12 13.08 6.81
C ILE A 298 -17.75 11.68 6.70
N THR A 299 -17.19 10.67 7.36
CA THR A 299 -17.75 9.32 7.35
C THR A 299 -18.82 9.09 8.42
N THR A 300 -19.76 8.20 8.14
CA THR A 300 -20.75 7.73 9.11
C THR A 300 -20.17 6.63 10.00
N GLU A 301 -20.80 6.40 11.15
CA GLU A 301 -20.44 5.29 12.05
C GLU A 301 -20.41 3.94 11.32
N LEU A 302 -21.41 3.66 10.47
CA LEU A 302 -21.50 2.42 9.70
C LEU A 302 -20.33 2.27 8.71
N GLN A 303 -19.84 3.36 8.13
CA GLN A 303 -18.69 3.38 7.24
C GLN A 303 -17.39 3.06 8.00
N LEU A 304 -17.19 3.64 9.18
CA LEU A 304 -16.05 3.32 10.07
C LEU A 304 -16.08 1.84 10.49
N ILE A 305 -17.27 1.31 10.83
CA ILE A 305 -17.47 -0.11 11.15
C ILE A 305 -17.11 -1.01 9.97
N ALA A 306 -17.59 -0.67 8.76
CA ALA A 306 -17.29 -1.42 7.54
C ALA A 306 -15.79 -1.43 7.24
N PHE A 307 -15.10 -0.31 7.47
CA PHE A 307 -13.66 -0.21 7.26
C PHE A 307 -12.88 -1.16 8.17
N ILE A 308 -13.18 -1.22 9.48
CA ILE A 308 -12.56 -2.21 10.36
C ILE A 308 -12.85 -3.63 9.88
N LYS A 309 -14.10 -3.96 9.55
CA LYS A 309 -14.48 -5.32 9.14
C LYS A 309 -13.81 -5.76 7.85
N SER A 310 -13.51 -4.84 6.94
CA SER A 310 -12.80 -5.13 5.69
C SER A 310 -11.40 -5.69 5.92
N GLU A 311 -10.78 -5.35 7.07
CA GLU A 311 -9.45 -5.81 7.45
C GLU A 311 -9.48 -6.83 8.57
N ASN A 312 -10.24 -6.58 9.63
CA ASN A 312 -10.38 -7.41 10.83
C ASN A 312 -11.86 -7.61 11.18
N ASN A 313 -12.47 -8.66 10.61
CA ASN A 313 -13.91 -8.93 10.78
C ASN A 313 -14.35 -9.18 12.24
N THR A 314 -13.43 -9.55 13.14
CA THR A 314 -13.71 -9.78 14.57
C THR A 314 -13.25 -8.63 15.47
N GLY A 315 -12.59 -7.60 14.94
CA GLY A 315 -11.95 -6.53 15.73
C GLY A 315 -12.91 -5.76 16.64
N LEU A 316 -14.15 -5.57 16.18
CA LEU A 316 -15.18 -4.83 16.92
C LEU A 316 -15.95 -5.68 17.94
N TYR A 317 -15.69 -6.99 18.06
CA TYR A 317 -16.37 -7.81 19.07
C TYR A 317 -16.05 -7.35 20.50
N GLN A 318 -14.81 -6.90 20.74
CA GLN A 318 -14.39 -6.35 22.02
C GLN A 318 -14.74 -4.86 22.18
N PHE A 319 -14.87 -4.11 21.08
CA PHE A 319 -15.10 -2.67 21.08
C PHE A 319 -16.28 -2.29 20.17
N PRO A 320 -17.51 -2.73 20.48
CA PRO A 320 -18.65 -2.60 19.57
C PRO A 320 -19.03 -1.14 19.29
N GLU A 321 -18.85 -0.24 20.26
CA GLU A 321 -19.23 1.18 20.18
C GLU A 321 -18.07 2.09 19.74
N LEU A 322 -16.92 1.54 19.33
CA LEU A 322 -15.71 2.34 19.15
C LEU A 322 -15.87 3.44 18.10
N ALA A 323 -16.55 3.17 16.99
CA ALA A 323 -16.81 4.15 15.93
C ALA A 323 -17.62 5.35 16.46
N LEU A 324 -18.70 5.08 17.21
CA LEU A 324 -19.52 6.11 17.84
C LEU A 324 -18.70 6.94 18.85
N ILE A 325 -17.91 6.28 19.70
CA ILE A 325 -17.07 6.95 20.70
C ILE A 325 -16.08 7.92 20.03
N TYR A 326 -15.43 7.51 18.92
CA TYR A 326 -14.53 8.41 18.17
C TYR A 326 -15.26 9.63 17.61
N GLN A 327 -16.46 9.44 17.03
CA GLN A 327 -17.24 10.57 16.54
C GLN A 327 -17.59 11.54 17.66
N GLU A 328 -18.09 11.04 18.79
CA GLU A 328 -18.51 11.88 19.92
C GLU A 328 -17.34 12.66 20.54
N GLU A 329 -16.26 11.97 20.95
CA GLU A 329 -15.14 12.59 21.64
C GLU A 329 -14.39 13.58 20.72
N ALA A 330 -14.23 13.25 19.44
CA ALA A 330 -13.53 14.12 18.49
C ALA A 330 -14.36 15.36 18.15
N ASN A 331 -15.69 15.22 17.96
CA ASN A 331 -16.57 16.35 17.69
C ASN A 331 -16.62 17.36 18.85
N ILE A 332 -16.54 16.88 20.10
CA ILE A 332 -16.47 17.76 21.28
C ILE A 332 -15.20 18.63 21.24
N GLU A 333 -14.07 18.05 20.84
CA GLU A 333 -12.78 18.76 20.85
C GLU A 333 -12.45 19.46 19.53
N GLY A 334 -13.23 19.24 18.47
CA GLY A 334 -13.00 19.79 17.13
C GLY A 334 -11.91 19.05 16.33
N VAL A 335 -11.62 17.80 16.70
CA VAL A 335 -10.64 16.94 16.02
C VAL A 335 -11.35 16.11 14.96
N ASN A 336 -10.68 15.87 13.83
CA ASN A 336 -11.21 15.05 12.77
C ASN A 336 -11.23 13.57 13.17
N TYR A 337 -12.43 13.01 13.37
CA TYR A 337 -12.57 11.60 13.76
C TYR A 337 -12.12 10.62 12.67
N ASP A 338 -12.16 10.96 11.38
CA ASP A 338 -11.64 10.07 10.32
C ASP A 338 -10.12 9.90 10.47
N ILE A 339 -9.41 11.00 10.73
CA ILE A 339 -7.96 11.00 10.99
C ILE A 339 -7.65 10.17 12.23
N ALA A 340 -8.31 10.47 13.35
CA ALA A 340 -8.06 9.79 14.62
C ALA A 340 -8.39 8.29 14.52
N PHE A 341 -9.45 7.92 13.79
CA PHE A 341 -9.83 6.53 13.58
C PHE A 341 -8.84 5.79 12.67
N CYS A 342 -8.36 6.41 11.58
CA CYS A 342 -7.31 5.86 10.73
C CYS A 342 -5.99 5.70 11.48
N GLN A 343 -5.61 6.68 12.31
CA GLN A 343 -4.45 6.57 13.18
C GLN A 343 -4.59 5.41 14.17
N MET A 344 -5.77 5.22 14.76
CA MET A 344 -6.03 4.04 15.60
C MET A 344 -5.88 2.72 14.85
N CYS A 345 -6.36 2.65 13.61
CA CYS A 345 -6.19 1.47 12.77
C CYS A 345 -4.70 1.17 12.53
N LEU A 346 -3.88 2.21 12.35
CA LEU A 346 -2.44 2.07 12.21
C LEU A 346 -1.77 1.56 13.49
N GLU A 347 -2.06 2.20 14.62
CA GLU A 347 -1.44 1.92 15.94
C GLU A 347 -1.80 0.54 16.50
N THR A 348 -3.02 0.08 16.22
CA THR A 348 -3.54 -1.17 16.78
C THR A 348 -3.53 -2.33 15.78
N GLU A 349 -3.00 -2.13 14.57
CA GLU A 349 -3.12 -3.04 13.44
C GLU A 349 -4.59 -3.47 13.18
N PHE A 350 -5.50 -2.48 13.13
CA PHE A 350 -6.95 -2.65 13.07
C PHE A 350 -7.50 -3.50 14.23
N LEU A 351 -7.22 -3.09 15.46
CA LEU A 351 -7.69 -3.74 16.70
C LEU A 351 -7.16 -5.16 16.91
N ARG A 352 -6.00 -5.49 16.33
CA ARG A 352 -5.31 -6.77 16.60
C ARG A 352 -4.34 -6.67 17.78
N PHE A 353 -3.87 -5.47 18.08
CA PHE A 353 -2.94 -5.19 19.19
C PHE A 353 -1.67 -6.03 19.10
N GLY A 354 -1.01 -5.99 17.94
CA GLY A 354 0.21 -6.76 17.69
C GLY A 354 1.48 -6.19 18.36
N GLY A 355 1.47 -4.91 18.72
CA GLY A 355 2.61 -4.21 19.30
C GLY A 355 2.70 -4.31 20.83
N GLU A 356 3.33 -3.31 21.44
CA GLU A 356 3.50 -3.24 22.91
C GLU A 356 2.19 -3.02 23.66
N VAL A 357 1.23 -2.36 23.02
CA VAL A 357 -0.08 -2.08 23.61
C VAL A 357 -1.01 -3.28 23.47
N LYS A 358 -1.65 -3.67 24.57
CA LYS A 358 -2.64 -4.74 24.64
C LYS A 358 -4.07 -4.20 24.62
N ALA A 359 -5.00 -4.98 24.08
CA ALA A 359 -6.42 -4.62 24.01
C ALA A 359 -7.01 -4.20 25.37
N ALA A 360 -6.62 -4.87 26.46
CA ALA A 360 -7.09 -4.56 27.82
C ALA A 360 -6.67 -3.17 28.34
N GLN A 361 -5.69 -2.52 27.69
CA GLN A 361 -5.22 -1.19 28.09
C GLN A 361 -6.10 -0.07 27.55
N ASN A 362 -7.01 -0.34 26.60
CA ASN A 362 -7.82 0.67 25.91
C ASN A 362 -6.99 1.83 25.33
N ASN A 363 -5.71 1.59 25.01
CA ASN A 363 -4.82 2.61 24.47
C ASN A 363 -4.79 2.47 22.94
N PHE A 364 -5.58 3.27 22.27
CA PHE A 364 -5.80 3.15 20.83
C PHE A 364 -4.79 3.93 19.99
N ALA A 365 -3.84 4.62 20.62
CA ALA A 365 -2.96 5.58 19.96
C ALA A 365 -1.48 5.44 20.35
N GLY A 366 -1.11 4.34 21.00
CA GLY A 366 0.28 4.10 21.40
C GLY A 366 0.80 5.06 22.48
N LEU A 367 -0.09 5.69 23.27
CA LEU A 367 0.33 6.73 24.22
C LEU A 367 1.22 6.17 25.33
N GLY A 368 2.29 6.88 25.66
CA GLY A 368 3.18 6.57 26.78
C GLY A 368 2.72 7.19 28.10
N THR A 369 3.28 6.70 29.21
CA THR A 369 3.12 7.30 30.55
C THR A 369 4.11 8.48 30.77
N LEU A 370 4.04 9.10 31.95
CA LEU A 370 4.98 10.15 32.38
C LEU A 370 6.44 9.67 32.51
N GLY A 371 6.66 8.35 32.67
CA GLY A 371 8.01 7.75 32.79
C GLY A 371 8.78 7.64 31.46
N GLY A 372 8.21 8.10 30.35
CA GLY A 372 8.78 8.00 29.01
C GLY A 372 8.03 7.04 28.09
N ALA A 373 8.45 6.97 26.82
CA ALA A 373 7.82 6.16 25.79
C ALA A 373 7.91 4.64 26.04
N SER A 374 8.81 4.19 26.92
CA SER A 374 9.03 2.76 27.23
C SER A 374 7.95 2.12 28.11
N THR A 375 6.92 2.86 28.51
CA THR A 375 5.81 2.32 29.31
C THR A 375 4.50 2.86 28.75
N THR A 376 3.67 1.95 28.24
CA THR A 376 2.39 2.27 27.60
C THR A 376 1.33 2.67 28.64
N ALA A 377 0.56 3.72 28.34
CA ALA A 377 -0.56 4.15 29.16
C ALA A 377 -1.71 3.13 29.10
N SER A 378 -2.51 3.07 30.17
CA SER A 378 -3.72 2.24 30.25
C SER A 378 -4.89 3.08 30.73
N PHE A 379 -6.06 2.85 30.16
CA PHE A 379 -7.28 3.61 30.44
C PHE A 379 -8.38 2.66 30.90
N ALA A 380 -9.18 3.11 31.88
CA ALA A 380 -10.19 2.26 32.52
C ALA A 380 -11.31 1.83 31.57
N THR A 381 -11.63 2.66 30.56
CA THR A 381 -12.67 2.37 29.57
C THR A 381 -12.21 2.74 28.16
N PRO A 382 -12.82 2.14 27.12
CA PRO A 382 -12.57 2.54 25.74
C PRO A 382 -12.77 4.04 25.50
N ARG A 383 -13.82 4.63 26.08
CA ARG A 383 -14.11 6.07 25.98
C ARG A 383 -12.98 6.94 26.53
N LEU A 384 -12.42 6.59 27.69
CA LEU A 384 -11.28 7.34 28.26
C LEU A 384 -10.02 7.21 27.40
N GLY A 385 -9.80 6.04 26.81
CA GLY A 385 -8.71 5.82 25.85
C GLY A 385 -8.84 6.66 24.59
N VAL A 386 -10.04 6.70 24.00
CA VAL A 386 -10.33 7.57 22.85
C VAL A 386 -10.20 9.05 23.23
N ARG A 387 -10.72 9.47 24.39
CA ARG A 387 -10.56 10.84 24.87
C ARG A 387 -9.09 11.24 24.98
N ALA A 388 -8.25 10.42 25.58
CA ALA A 388 -6.82 10.68 25.68
C ALA A 388 -6.16 10.82 24.29
N HIS A 389 -6.54 9.97 23.33
CA HIS A 389 -6.08 10.07 21.94
C HIS A 389 -6.46 11.42 21.32
N ILE A 390 -7.74 11.79 21.40
CA ILE A 390 -8.25 13.05 20.85
C ILE A 390 -7.57 14.27 21.49
N GLN A 391 -7.36 14.24 22.81
CA GLN A 391 -6.66 15.30 23.52
C GLN A 391 -5.20 15.43 23.06
N HIS A 392 -4.50 14.31 22.83
CA HIS A 392 -3.13 14.33 22.32
C HIS A 392 -3.07 14.93 20.91
N LEU A 393 -3.98 14.54 20.02
CA LEU A 393 -4.10 15.11 18.68
C LEU A 393 -4.38 16.62 18.71
N LYS A 394 -5.32 17.06 19.55
CA LYS A 394 -5.59 18.50 19.75
C LYS A 394 -4.37 19.23 20.30
N ALA A 395 -3.59 18.60 21.18
CA ALA A 395 -2.35 19.19 21.68
C ALA A 395 -1.34 19.43 20.55
N TYR A 396 -1.16 18.46 19.67
CA TYR A 396 -0.29 18.60 18.49
C TYR A 396 -0.79 19.66 17.51
N ALA A 397 -2.11 19.79 17.34
CA ALA A 397 -2.67 20.57 16.24
C ALA A 397 -3.13 21.99 16.62
N SER A 398 -3.37 22.28 17.89
CA SER A 398 -4.01 23.52 18.34
C SER A 398 -3.49 24.05 19.68
N THR A 399 -3.60 25.36 19.88
CA THR A 399 -3.40 26.01 21.19
C THR A 399 -4.71 26.21 21.95
N GLU A 400 -5.86 25.86 21.37
CA GLU A 400 -7.15 26.00 22.04
C GLU A 400 -7.25 25.09 23.27
N PRO A 401 -7.92 25.55 24.34
CA PRO A 401 -8.14 24.75 25.53
C PRO A 401 -9.00 23.52 25.22
N LEU A 402 -8.89 22.49 26.06
CA LEU A 402 -9.80 21.35 26.02
C LEU A 402 -11.18 21.76 26.51
N VAL A 403 -12.19 21.08 25.97
CA VAL A 403 -13.57 21.18 26.46
C VAL A 403 -13.79 20.19 27.62
N GLN A 404 -13.18 19.01 27.56
CA GLN A 404 -13.27 17.96 28.57
C GLN A 404 -12.07 17.95 29.53
N ASP A 405 -12.26 17.30 30.69
CA ASP A 405 -11.19 17.05 31.66
C ASP A 405 -10.03 16.26 31.05
N ILE A 406 -8.81 16.58 31.48
CA ILE A 406 -7.56 16.00 30.96
C ILE A 406 -7.44 14.54 31.40
N ILE A 407 -7.42 13.64 30.41
CA ILE A 407 -7.16 12.20 30.58
C ILE A 407 -5.81 11.80 29.99
N ASP A 408 -5.35 12.49 28.93
CA ASP A 408 -4.03 12.27 28.36
C ASP A 408 -2.91 12.59 29.38
N PRO A 409 -2.14 11.59 29.84
CA PRO A 409 -1.08 11.80 30.82
C PRO A 409 0.01 12.76 30.34
N ARG A 410 0.19 12.88 29.02
CA ARG A 410 1.27 13.66 28.41
C ARG A 410 0.82 15.01 27.87
N PHE A 411 -0.45 15.38 28.05
CA PHE A 411 -1.05 16.57 27.46
C PHE A 411 -0.24 17.84 27.70
N HIS A 412 0.22 18.06 28.94
CA HIS A 412 0.99 19.24 29.34
C HIS A 412 2.45 19.22 28.86
N PHE A 413 2.94 18.08 28.36
CA PHE A 413 4.32 17.90 27.89
C PHE A 413 4.44 18.01 26.37
N VAL A 414 3.31 18.10 25.67
CA VAL A 414 3.28 18.33 24.23
C VAL A 414 3.50 19.81 23.96
N THR A 415 4.46 20.13 23.08
CA THR A 415 4.56 21.48 22.53
C THR A 415 3.34 21.74 21.66
N ARG A 416 2.49 22.67 22.09
CA ARG A 416 1.18 22.93 21.48
C ARG A 416 1.29 23.42 20.04
N ALA A 417 0.38 22.95 19.17
CA ALA A 417 0.29 23.34 17.76
C ALA A 417 1.55 23.07 16.91
N ILE A 418 2.40 22.12 17.32
CA ILE A 418 3.64 21.75 16.60
C ILE A 418 3.37 20.97 15.29
N ALA A 419 2.22 20.32 15.17
CA ALA A 419 1.80 19.58 13.99
C ALA A 419 0.31 19.82 13.67
N PRO A 420 -0.05 20.96 13.05
CA PRO A 420 -1.42 21.21 12.58
C PRO A 420 -1.95 20.25 11.52
N SER A 421 -1.07 19.56 10.77
CA SER A 421 -1.48 18.54 9.78
C SER A 421 -0.95 17.13 10.08
N VAL A 422 -1.61 16.12 9.51
CA VAL A 422 -1.27 14.70 9.65
C VAL A 422 0.16 14.42 9.18
N LEU A 423 0.60 15.03 8.07
CA LEU A 423 1.96 14.89 7.56
C LEU A 423 3.01 15.35 8.57
N GLN A 424 2.67 16.35 9.38
CA GLN A 424 3.55 16.91 10.40
C GLN A 424 3.67 16.05 11.66
N LEU A 425 2.90 14.95 11.76
CA LEU A 425 3.04 13.94 12.83
C LEU A 425 4.26 13.02 12.60
N SER A 426 4.72 12.88 11.35
CA SER A 426 5.95 12.14 11.02
C SER A 426 7.16 12.70 11.75
N GLY A 427 7.92 11.84 12.42
CA GLY A 427 9.07 12.21 13.25
C GLY A 427 8.73 12.97 14.52
N ARG A 428 7.44 13.11 14.88
CA ARG A 428 7.01 13.81 16.11
C ARG A 428 6.12 12.96 17.00
N TRP A 429 5.05 12.40 16.42
CA TRP A 429 4.24 11.40 17.09
C TRP A 429 4.94 10.04 17.11
N SER A 430 5.50 9.68 15.95
CA SER A 430 6.24 8.44 15.72
C SER A 430 7.57 8.79 15.06
N ASP A 431 8.64 8.04 15.38
CA ASP A 431 9.95 8.18 14.72
C ASP A 431 9.90 7.75 13.23
N ASP A 432 8.81 7.11 12.79
CA ASP A 432 8.54 6.80 11.39
C ASP A 432 8.32 8.08 10.56
N LEU A 433 9.26 8.39 9.67
CA LEU A 433 9.17 9.55 8.76
C LEU A 433 8.02 9.43 7.75
N GLN A 434 7.50 8.22 7.52
CA GLN A 434 6.35 7.96 6.67
C GLN A 434 5.03 7.90 7.44
N TYR A 435 5.03 8.12 8.76
CA TYR A 435 3.85 7.97 9.62
C TYR A 435 2.62 8.73 9.09
N GLY A 436 2.77 10.02 8.79
CA GLY A 436 1.68 10.83 8.23
C GLY A 436 1.19 10.31 6.86
N ASN A 437 2.10 9.87 5.99
CA ASN A 437 1.74 9.28 4.69
C ASN A 437 0.94 7.99 4.86
N ARG A 438 1.26 7.17 5.87
CA ARG A 438 0.54 5.93 6.17
C ARG A 438 -0.87 6.20 6.69
N ILE A 439 -1.06 7.24 7.50
CA ILE A 439 -2.39 7.68 7.93
C ILE A 439 -3.21 8.17 6.74
N LEU A 440 -2.63 9.01 5.87
CA LEU A 440 -3.33 9.48 4.67
C LEU A 440 -3.70 8.33 3.71
N ALA A 441 -2.83 7.32 3.56
CA ALA A 441 -3.14 6.13 2.80
C ALA A 441 -4.35 5.38 3.39
N LEU A 442 -4.43 5.25 4.72
CA LEU A 442 -5.60 4.66 5.39
C LEU A 442 -6.87 5.50 5.21
N MET A 443 -6.76 6.82 5.25
CA MET A 443 -7.91 7.71 4.98
C MET A 443 -8.42 7.56 3.55
N GLN A 444 -7.53 7.48 2.57
CA GLN A 444 -7.92 7.23 1.18
C GLN A 444 -8.67 5.90 1.06
N ARG A 445 -8.16 4.84 1.69
CA ARG A 445 -8.84 3.53 1.71
C ARG A 445 -10.18 3.58 2.42
N LEU A 446 -10.28 4.28 3.55
CA LEU A 446 -11.54 4.50 4.27
C LEU A 446 -12.58 5.12 3.33
N TYR A 447 -12.21 6.18 2.62
CA TYR A 447 -13.12 6.87 1.72
C TYR A 447 -13.53 6.04 0.51
N GLU A 448 -12.63 5.24 -0.05
CA GLU A 448 -12.94 4.29 -1.13
C GLU A 448 -13.92 3.20 -0.67
N VAL A 449 -13.69 2.59 0.49
CA VAL A 449 -14.60 1.57 1.07
C VAL A 449 -15.96 2.19 1.41
N SER A 450 -15.97 3.46 1.81
CA SER A 450 -17.16 4.19 2.21
C SER A 450 -17.98 4.72 1.03
N GLY A 451 -17.46 4.65 -0.20
CA GLY A 451 -18.08 5.24 -1.40
C GLY A 451 -18.10 6.78 -1.40
N VAL A 452 -17.33 7.38 -0.48
CA VAL A 452 -17.06 8.83 -0.42
C VAL A 452 -16.15 9.21 -1.60
N LEU A 453 -15.14 8.36 -1.83
CA LEU A 453 -14.34 8.24 -3.03
C LEU A 453 -14.78 6.96 -3.77
#